data_AF-A0A151KVX7-F1
#
_entry.id   AF-A0A151KVX7-F1
#
_cell.length_a   1.000
_cell.length_b   1.000
_cell.length_c   1.000
_cell.angle_alpha   90.00
_cell.angle_beta   90.00
_cell.angle_gamma   90.00
#
_symmetry.space_group_name_H-M   'P 1'
#
loop_
_entity.id
_entity.type
_entity.pdbx_description
1 polymer ?
#
loop_
_entity_poly.entity_id
_entity_poly.type
_entity_poly.pdbx_seq_one_letter_code
_entity_poly.pdbx_strand_id
1 'polypeptide(L)'
;MQTLSRQDFRRLIRTKRNALCSDTQYQAALDLIHQFSQLSELPQAQHIALYLSSDGELDTSPLIHWLWQQDKAVYLPVIHPFSQGQLLFLHYTPKTALVYNRYGILEPKLDLRLIQPLAKLDLICTPLVGFDRHGHRLGMGGGYYDRTLSGWFTTGVGAKPIGIAHDCQYVEALPVEAWDIPLPKIVTPSQIWQWEIER
;
A
#
# COMPACT_ATOMS: atom_id res chain seq x y z
N MET A 1 8.08 -29.08 -12.21
CA MET A 1 8.29 -27.64 -12.45
C MET A 1 8.88 -27.06 -11.17
N GLN A 2 10.03 -26.40 -11.22
CA GLN A 2 10.62 -25.75 -10.04
C GLN A 2 9.72 -24.60 -9.61
N THR A 3 9.20 -24.65 -8.38
CA THR A 3 8.45 -23.55 -7.78
C THR A 3 9.42 -22.40 -7.52
N LEU A 4 9.15 -21.22 -8.10
CA LEU A 4 9.98 -20.03 -7.90
C LEU A 4 10.01 -19.65 -6.41
N SER A 5 11.17 -19.23 -5.90
CA SER A 5 11.27 -18.73 -4.53
C SER A 5 10.60 -17.35 -4.40
N ARG A 6 10.29 -16.93 -3.17
CA ARG A 6 9.82 -15.55 -2.87
C ARG A 6 10.76 -14.50 -3.47
N GLN A 7 12.07 -14.73 -3.40
CA GLN A 7 13.05 -13.78 -3.94
C GLN A 7 13.03 -13.74 -5.47
N ASP A 8 12.78 -14.87 -6.12
CA ASP A 8 12.63 -14.93 -7.59
C ASP A 8 11.38 -14.17 -8.04
N PHE A 9 10.25 -14.34 -7.34
CA PHE A 9 9.04 -13.56 -7.61
C PHE A 9 9.29 -12.06 -7.43
N ARG A 10 9.97 -11.64 -6.34
CA ARG A 10 10.30 -10.23 -6.16
C ARG A 10 11.11 -9.68 -7.32
N ARG A 11 12.17 -10.39 -7.73
CA ARG A 11 13.02 -9.97 -8.84
C ARG A 11 12.24 -9.90 -10.14
N LEU A 12 11.50 -10.96 -10.48
CA LEU A 12 10.73 -11.05 -11.71
C LEU A 12 9.71 -9.90 -11.83
N ILE A 13 8.91 -9.67 -10.80
CA ILE A 13 7.85 -8.68 -10.84
C ILE A 13 8.41 -7.27 -10.81
N ARG A 14 9.45 -7.00 -10.00
CA ARG A 14 10.14 -5.70 -10.01
C ARG A 14 10.74 -5.39 -11.38
N THR A 15 11.30 -6.37 -12.07
CA THR A 15 11.78 -6.18 -13.45
C THR A 15 10.65 -5.76 -14.39
N LYS A 16 9.48 -6.42 -14.33
CA LYS A 16 8.32 -6.04 -15.15
C LYS A 16 7.85 -4.62 -14.84
N ARG A 17 7.72 -4.30 -13.55
CA ARG A 17 7.29 -3.00 -13.05
C ARG A 17 8.24 -1.87 -13.48
N ASN A 18 9.55 -2.09 -13.34
CA ASN A 18 10.58 -1.11 -13.72
C ASN A 18 10.78 -0.98 -15.24
N ALA A 19 10.20 -1.88 -16.04
CA ALA A 19 10.20 -1.81 -17.49
C ALA A 19 9.03 -1.00 -18.07
N LEU A 20 8.06 -0.57 -17.23
CA LEU A 20 6.98 0.31 -17.67
C LEU A 20 7.55 1.69 -18.04
N CYS A 21 7.21 2.17 -19.23
CA CYS A 21 7.62 3.51 -19.65
C CYS A 21 6.85 4.60 -18.89
N SER A 22 7.35 5.84 -18.97
CA SER A 22 6.74 7.00 -18.31
C SER A 22 5.26 7.20 -18.64
N ASP A 23 4.89 6.99 -19.91
CA ASP A 23 3.52 7.24 -20.37
C ASP A 23 2.55 6.20 -19.78
N THR A 24 2.98 4.93 -19.73
CA THR A 24 2.21 3.87 -19.07
C THR A 24 2.11 4.08 -17.56
N GLN A 25 3.20 4.52 -16.91
CA GLN A 25 3.19 4.87 -15.49
C GLN A 25 2.20 6.02 -15.20
N TYR A 26 2.24 7.07 -16.02
CA TYR A 26 1.35 8.21 -15.89
C TYR A 26 -0.13 7.82 -16.08
N GLN A 27 -0.44 7.08 -17.14
CA GLN A 27 -1.81 6.61 -17.38
C GLN A 27 -2.29 5.70 -16.25
N ALA A 28 -1.46 4.77 -15.77
CA ALA A 28 -1.79 3.90 -14.65
C ALA A 28 -2.13 4.67 -13.37
N ALA A 29 -1.47 5.81 -13.12
CA ALA A 29 -1.77 6.66 -11.97
C ALA A 29 -3.12 7.38 -12.10
N LEU A 30 -3.51 7.78 -13.32
CA LEU A 30 -4.84 8.34 -13.59
C LEU A 30 -5.94 7.28 -13.46
N ASP A 31 -5.70 6.09 -14.02
CA ASP A 31 -6.64 4.97 -13.96
C ASP A 31 -6.81 4.50 -12.50
N LEU A 32 -5.76 4.54 -11.68
CA LEU A 32 -5.86 4.29 -10.25
C LEU A 32 -6.88 5.24 -9.58
N ILE A 33 -6.88 6.53 -9.89
CA ILE A 33 -7.86 7.47 -9.32
C ILE A 33 -9.28 7.04 -9.72
N HIS A 34 -9.48 6.70 -10.99
CA HIS A 34 -10.78 6.24 -11.49
C HIS A 34 -11.27 5.02 -10.70
N GLN A 35 -10.45 3.98 -10.58
CA GLN A 35 -10.80 2.76 -9.84
C GLN A 35 -10.97 3.04 -8.35
N PHE A 36 -10.07 3.82 -7.73
CA PHE A 36 -10.14 4.14 -6.32
C PHE A 36 -11.41 4.93 -5.97
N SER A 37 -11.88 5.80 -6.87
CA SER A 37 -13.11 6.56 -6.68
C SER A 37 -14.38 5.70 -6.59
N GLN A 38 -14.32 4.46 -7.10
CA GLN A 38 -15.42 3.50 -7.08
C GLN A 38 -15.49 2.65 -5.80
N LEU A 39 -14.54 2.81 -4.88
CA LEU A 39 -14.53 2.08 -3.63
C LEU A 39 -15.75 2.42 -2.77
N SER A 40 -16.53 1.41 -2.39
CA SER A 40 -17.72 1.59 -1.54
C SER A 40 -17.39 2.12 -0.13
N GLU A 41 -16.15 1.95 0.33
CA GLU A 41 -15.67 2.47 1.60
C GLU A 41 -15.31 3.96 1.57
N LEU A 42 -14.99 4.49 0.39
CA LEU A 42 -14.44 5.83 0.25
C LEU A 42 -15.37 6.96 0.72
N PRO A 43 -16.70 6.92 0.49
CA PRO A 43 -17.58 7.98 0.96
C PRO A 43 -17.48 8.24 2.47
N GLN A 44 -17.31 7.18 3.27
CA GLN A 44 -17.24 7.24 4.73
C GLN A 44 -15.81 7.41 5.26
N ALA A 45 -14.79 7.02 4.50
CA ALA A 45 -13.39 7.16 4.91
C ALA A 45 -12.97 8.63 4.95
N GLN A 46 -12.39 9.10 6.04
CA GLN A 46 -11.87 10.46 6.20
C GLN A 46 -10.36 10.48 6.45
N HIS A 47 -9.83 9.46 7.11
CA HIS A 47 -8.41 9.32 7.44
C HIS A 47 -7.83 8.15 6.65
N ILE A 48 -7.10 8.46 5.58
CA ILE A 48 -6.63 7.48 4.61
C ILE A 48 -5.11 7.47 4.65
N ALA A 49 -4.52 6.34 5.01
CA ALA A 49 -3.08 6.16 4.88
C ALA A 49 -2.70 5.76 3.45
N LEU A 50 -1.71 6.44 2.89
CA LEU A 50 -1.02 6.12 1.63
C LEU A 50 0.49 6.05 1.87
N TYR A 51 1.26 5.79 0.82
CA TYR A 51 2.71 5.81 0.82
C TYR A 51 3.20 6.66 -0.35
N LEU A 52 4.44 7.14 -0.30
CA LEU A 52 5.08 7.76 -1.46
C LEU A 52 5.75 6.65 -2.29
N SER A 53 5.32 6.52 -3.54
CA SER A 53 5.77 5.46 -4.44
C SER A 53 7.27 5.54 -4.70
N SER A 54 7.91 4.37 -4.75
CA SER A 54 9.34 4.21 -5.00
C SER A 54 9.63 2.97 -5.85
N ASP A 55 10.83 2.88 -6.44
CA ASP A 55 11.28 1.65 -7.14
C ASP A 55 10.28 1.14 -8.21
N GLY A 56 9.70 2.07 -8.98
CA GLY A 56 8.74 1.78 -10.05
C GLY A 56 7.32 1.42 -9.57
N GLU A 57 7.03 1.51 -8.27
CA GLU A 57 5.66 1.45 -7.76
C GLU A 57 4.72 2.40 -8.51
N LEU A 58 3.44 2.00 -8.61
CA LEU A 58 2.42 2.82 -9.22
C LEU A 58 2.35 4.15 -8.47
N ASP A 59 2.49 5.26 -9.18
CA ASP A 59 2.56 6.59 -8.57
C ASP A 59 1.26 6.94 -7.84
N THR A 60 1.35 7.05 -6.52
CA THR A 60 0.26 7.43 -5.63
C THR A 60 0.10 8.95 -5.53
N SER A 61 1.03 9.75 -6.04
CA SER A 61 1.01 11.21 -5.90
C SER A 61 -0.25 11.84 -6.51
N PRO A 62 -0.73 11.44 -7.70
CA PRO A 62 -1.99 11.94 -8.25
C PRO A 62 -3.19 11.59 -7.36
N LEU A 63 -3.23 10.36 -6.82
CA LEU A 63 -4.28 9.94 -5.88
C LEU A 63 -4.26 10.74 -4.58
N ILE A 64 -3.09 11.03 -4.03
CA ILE A 64 -2.95 11.88 -2.83
C ILE A 64 -3.52 13.29 -3.09
N HIS A 65 -3.14 13.92 -4.21
CA HIS A 65 -3.67 15.23 -4.57
C HIS A 65 -5.18 15.21 -4.76
N TRP A 66 -5.70 14.18 -5.42
CA TRP A 66 -7.14 14.02 -5.61
C TRP A 66 -7.86 13.87 -4.27
N LEU A 67 -7.34 13.06 -3.34
CA LEU A 67 -7.93 12.90 -2.00
C LEU A 67 -7.96 14.22 -1.20
N TRP A 68 -6.92 15.04 -1.30
CA TRP A 68 -6.94 16.38 -0.70
C TRP A 68 -8.01 17.28 -1.30
N GLN A 69 -8.26 17.19 -2.61
CA GLN A 69 -9.37 17.92 -3.26
C GLN A 69 -10.76 17.42 -2.85
N GLN A 70 -10.84 16.20 -2.31
CA GLN A 70 -12.07 15.63 -1.74
C GLN A 70 -12.18 15.88 -0.21
N ASP A 71 -11.40 16.83 0.33
CA ASP A 71 -11.33 17.16 1.76
C ASP A 71 -10.98 15.97 2.68
N LYS A 72 -10.28 14.95 2.15
CA LYS A 72 -9.82 13.79 2.92
C LYS A 72 -8.46 14.07 3.56
N ALA A 73 -8.26 13.58 4.78
CA ALA A 73 -6.98 13.63 5.46
C ALA A 73 -6.10 12.45 5.04
N VAL A 74 -4.94 12.74 4.45
CA VAL A 74 -3.97 11.74 4.01
C VAL A 74 -2.87 11.58 5.06
N TYR A 75 -2.46 10.34 5.30
CA TYR A 75 -1.40 10.00 6.25
C TYR A 75 -0.31 9.19 5.54
N LEU A 76 0.96 9.44 5.86
CA LEU A 76 2.09 8.68 5.31
C LEU A 76 2.77 7.85 6.40
N PRO A 77 3.28 6.64 6.07
CA PRO A 77 4.03 5.81 6.99
C PRO A 77 5.39 6.45 7.30
N VAL A 78 5.81 6.33 8.56
CA VAL A 78 7.14 6.65 9.06
C VAL A 78 7.66 5.43 9.81
N ILE A 79 8.90 5.02 9.57
CA ILE A 79 9.51 3.91 10.31
C ILE A 79 9.59 4.28 11.80
N HIS A 80 9.03 3.43 12.66
CA HIS A 80 9.03 3.71 14.08
C HIS A 80 10.48 3.73 14.63
N PRO A 81 10.93 4.83 15.27
CA PRO A 81 12.33 5.00 15.67
C PRO A 81 12.78 4.00 16.74
N PHE A 82 11.86 3.56 17.60
CA PHE A 82 12.16 2.70 18.75
C PHE A 82 11.55 1.29 18.68
N SER A 83 10.76 0.98 17.65
CA SER A 83 10.00 -0.29 17.58
C SER A 83 10.25 -0.90 16.21
N GLN A 84 11.21 -1.83 16.19
CA GLN A 84 11.71 -2.39 14.94
C GLN A 84 10.58 -3.05 14.14
N GLY A 85 10.47 -2.67 12.87
CA GLY A 85 9.48 -3.26 11.97
C GLY A 85 8.07 -2.71 12.15
N GLN A 86 7.85 -1.69 12.99
CA GLN A 86 6.57 -1.00 13.14
C GLN A 86 6.54 0.31 12.34
N LEU A 87 5.32 0.74 12.00
CA LEU A 87 5.06 2.02 11.34
C LEU A 87 4.26 2.94 12.24
N LEU A 88 4.56 4.23 12.13
CA LEU A 88 3.70 5.33 12.55
C LEU A 88 3.05 5.93 11.31
N PHE A 89 1.89 6.56 11.46
CA PHE A 89 1.23 7.28 10.37
C PHE A 89 1.11 8.74 10.74
N LEU A 90 1.71 9.62 9.94
CA LEU A 90 1.72 11.06 10.19
C LEU A 90 0.86 11.78 9.17
N HIS A 91 0.09 12.77 9.63
CA HIS A 91 -0.73 13.61 8.76
C HIS A 91 0.15 14.29 7.71
N TYR A 92 -0.24 14.13 6.45
CA TYR A 92 0.51 14.60 5.30
C TYR A 92 -0.27 15.69 4.56
N THR A 93 0.41 16.82 4.40
CA THR A 93 -0.05 18.00 3.67
C THR A 93 1.04 18.48 2.70
N PRO A 94 0.74 19.35 1.73
CA PRO A 94 1.74 19.95 0.85
C PRO A 94 2.88 20.71 1.57
N LYS A 95 2.69 21.09 2.84
CA LYS A 95 3.70 21.82 3.64
C LYS A 95 4.57 20.89 4.49
N THR A 96 4.37 19.58 4.40
CA THR A 96 5.07 18.61 5.25
C THR A 96 6.53 18.51 4.84
N ALA A 97 7.44 18.68 5.78
CA ALA A 97 8.85 18.42 5.55
C ALA A 97 9.09 16.90 5.42
N LEU A 98 9.71 16.48 4.33
CA LEU A 98 10.07 15.08 4.08
C LEU A 98 11.56 14.86 4.33
N VAL A 99 11.91 13.65 4.77
CA VAL A 99 13.28 13.19 4.95
C VAL A 99 13.42 11.79 4.36
N TYR A 100 14.63 11.45 3.90
CA TYR A 100 14.92 10.08 3.49
C TYR A 100 15.10 9.18 4.71
N ASN A 101 14.42 8.04 4.70
CA ASN A 101 14.62 6.99 5.68
C ASN A 101 15.80 6.09 5.32
N ARG A 102 16.07 5.08 6.16
CA ARG A 102 17.19 4.14 5.98
C ARG A 102 17.13 3.29 4.70
N TYR A 103 16.00 3.27 4.00
CA TYR A 103 15.82 2.58 2.71
C TYR A 103 15.83 3.54 1.52
N GLY A 104 16.10 4.84 1.73
CA GLY A 104 16.11 5.84 0.67
C GLY A 104 14.71 6.24 0.19
N ILE A 105 13.66 5.96 0.98
CA ILE A 105 12.28 6.36 0.69
C ILE A 105 11.98 7.64 1.48
N LEU A 106 11.29 8.59 0.83
CA LEU A 106 10.82 9.80 1.51
C LEU A 106 9.70 9.47 2.50
N GLU A 107 9.82 9.96 3.72
CA GLU A 107 8.78 9.91 4.74
C GLU A 107 8.68 11.26 5.48
N PRO A 108 7.53 11.59 6.10
CA PRO A 108 7.41 12.78 6.94
C PRO A 108 8.49 12.82 8.03
N LYS A 109 9.09 13.99 8.21
CA LYS A 109 9.93 14.23 9.39
C LYS A 109 9.08 13.99 10.64
N LEU A 110 9.58 13.14 11.54
CA LEU A 110 8.85 12.76 12.74
C LEU A 110 8.43 13.98 13.57
N ASP A 111 7.13 14.12 13.78
CA ASP A 111 6.49 15.06 14.70
C ASP A 111 5.35 14.34 15.41
N LEU A 112 5.47 14.19 16.73
CA LEU A 112 4.51 13.44 17.54
C LEU A 112 3.09 14.03 17.48
N ARG A 113 2.96 15.33 17.20
CA ARG A 113 1.67 16.03 17.12
C ARG A 113 0.87 15.66 15.87
N LEU A 114 1.55 15.12 14.86
CA LEU A 114 0.96 14.73 13.58
C LEU A 114 0.61 13.24 13.52
N ILE A 115 0.94 12.47 14.56
CA ILE A 115 0.70 11.03 14.59
C ILE A 115 -0.80 10.76 14.68
N GLN A 116 -1.30 9.93 13.77
CA GLN A 116 -2.62 9.34 13.83
C GLN A 116 -2.53 7.92 14.38
N PRO A 117 -3.25 7.60 15.47
CA PRO A 117 -3.35 6.22 15.94
C PRO A 117 -3.97 5.32 14.87
N LEU A 118 -3.47 4.09 14.75
CA LEU A 118 -3.95 3.10 13.77
C LEU A 118 -5.47 2.89 13.84
N ALA A 119 -6.04 2.87 15.05
CA ALA A 119 -7.48 2.72 15.29
C ALA A 119 -8.33 3.92 14.84
N LYS A 120 -7.70 5.02 14.44
CA LYS A 120 -8.35 6.23 13.92
C LYS A 120 -8.12 6.42 12.42
N LEU A 121 -7.47 5.47 11.75
CA LEU A 121 -7.44 5.40 10.30
C LEU A 121 -8.66 4.60 9.81
N ASP A 122 -9.20 5.00 8.68
CA ASP A 122 -10.34 4.34 8.04
C ASP A 122 -9.87 3.35 6.97
N LEU A 123 -8.86 3.76 6.18
CA LEU A 123 -8.25 2.96 5.12
C LEU A 123 -6.73 2.98 5.22
N ILE A 124 -6.08 1.86 4.90
CA ILE A 124 -4.62 1.77 4.77
C ILE A 124 -4.26 1.22 3.39
N CYS A 125 -3.78 2.11 2.52
CA CYS A 125 -3.23 1.74 1.24
C CYS A 125 -1.83 1.16 1.43
N THR A 126 -1.64 -0.07 0.97
CA THR A 126 -0.44 -0.88 1.21
C THR A 126 0.31 -1.10 -0.10
N PRO A 127 1.62 -0.80 -0.18
CA PRO A 127 2.45 -1.20 -1.30
C PRO A 127 2.67 -2.71 -1.28
N LEU A 128 2.81 -3.29 -2.45
CA LEU A 128 3.12 -4.70 -2.64
C LEU A 128 4.03 -4.89 -3.86
N VAL A 129 4.78 -5.99 -3.86
CA VAL A 129 5.59 -6.41 -5.01
C VAL A 129 4.75 -7.25 -5.94
N GLY A 130 3.95 -8.17 -5.42
CA GLY A 130 3.05 -8.99 -6.22
C GLY A 130 1.83 -9.42 -5.41
N PHE A 131 0.80 -9.86 -6.12
CA PHE A 131 -0.39 -10.46 -5.52
C PHE A 131 -0.90 -11.60 -6.38
N ASP A 132 -1.75 -12.44 -5.78
CA ASP A 132 -2.36 -13.56 -6.49
C ASP A 132 -3.89 -13.53 -6.47
N ARG A 133 -4.48 -14.54 -7.12
CA ARG A 133 -5.94 -14.71 -7.26
C ARG A 133 -6.68 -14.97 -5.94
N HIS A 134 -5.96 -15.15 -4.83
CA HIS A 134 -6.52 -15.40 -3.50
C HIS A 134 -6.34 -14.19 -2.56
N GLY A 135 -5.82 -13.07 -3.06
CA GLY A 135 -5.57 -11.88 -2.24
C GLY A 135 -4.31 -11.97 -1.39
N HIS A 136 -3.49 -13.02 -1.55
CA HIS A 136 -2.16 -13.03 -0.96
C HIS A 136 -1.31 -11.96 -1.61
N ARG A 137 -0.40 -11.39 -0.81
CA ARG A 137 0.55 -10.39 -1.29
C ARG A 137 1.97 -10.77 -0.92
N LEU A 138 2.90 -10.37 -1.77
CA LEU A 138 4.32 -10.43 -1.53
C LEU A 138 4.83 -9.01 -1.32
N GLY A 139 5.29 -8.69 -0.10
CA GLY A 139 5.97 -7.43 0.18
C GLY A 139 7.47 -7.46 -0.11
N MET A 140 8.15 -6.34 0.17
CA MET A 140 9.61 -6.22 0.02
C MET A 140 10.43 -7.05 1.03
N GLY A 141 9.77 -7.71 2.00
CA GLY A 141 10.42 -8.58 2.99
C GLY A 141 10.69 -7.93 4.35
N GLY A 142 10.42 -6.64 4.49
CA GLY A 142 10.59 -5.91 5.75
C GLY A 142 9.49 -6.17 6.79
N GLY A 143 8.38 -6.83 6.44
CA GLY A 143 7.29 -7.23 7.35
C GLY A 143 6.55 -6.08 8.05
N TYR A 144 6.71 -4.84 7.61
CA TYR A 144 6.09 -3.67 8.24
C TYR A 144 4.57 -3.73 8.19
N TYR A 145 4.01 -3.93 7.00
CA TYR A 145 2.57 -3.97 6.81
C TYR A 145 1.93 -5.22 7.40
N ASP A 146 2.62 -6.37 7.44
CA ASP A 146 2.11 -7.54 8.18
C ASP A 146 1.95 -7.23 9.67
N ARG A 147 2.94 -6.55 10.27
CA ARG A 147 2.83 -6.10 11.67
C ARG A 147 1.79 -5.02 11.88
N THR A 148 1.65 -4.08 10.95
CA THR A 148 0.62 -3.03 11.02
C THR A 148 -0.79 -3.62 10.93
N LEU A 149 -1.00 -4.61 10.07
CA LEU A 149 -2.32 -5.15 9.77
C LEU A 149 -2.73 -6.33 10.66
N SER A 150 -1.84 -6.84 11.51
CA SER A 150 -2.13 -8.02 12.35
C SER A 150 -3.34 -7.84 13.25
N GLY A 151 -3.46 -6.67 13.90
CA GLY A 151 -4.61 -6.37 14.76
C GLY A 151 -5.93 -6.36 13.98
N TRP A 152 -5.93 -5.79 12.78
CA TRP A 152 -7.10 -5.81 11.89
C TRP A 152 -7.42 -7.23 11.44
N PHE A 153 -6.41 -8.02 11.06
CA PHE A 153 -6.61 -9.37 10.54
C PHE A 153 -7.21 -10.30 11.61
N THR A 154 -6.70 -10.25 12.84
CA THR A 154 -7.19 -11.09 13.95
C THR A 154 -8.57 -10.68 14.46
N THR A 155 -8.85 -9.38 14.55
CA THR A 155 -10.09 -8.89 15.20
C THR A 155 -11.19 -8.51 14.22
N GLY A 156 -10.83 -8.22 12.98
CA GLY A 156 -11.71 -7.60 12.00
C GLY A 156 -12.06 -6.13 12.22
N VAL A 157 -11.47 -5.51 13.23
CA VAL A 157 -11.75 -4.15 13.65
C VAL A 157 -10.57 -3.24 13.27
N GLY A 158 -10.88 -2.03 12.81
CA GLY A 158 -9.89 -1.01 12.46
C GLY A 158 -9.89 -0.66 10.97
N ALA A 159 -8.83 0.02 10.55
CA ALA A 159 -8.69 0.50 9.18
C ALA A 159 -8.70 -0.65 8.17
N LYS A 160 -9.49 -0.51 7.10
CA LYS A 160 -9.55 -1.53 6.04
C LYS A 160 -8.31 -1.45 5.17
N PRO A 161 -7.55 -2.55 4.99
CA PRO A 161 -6.37 -2.52 4.15
C PRO A 161 -6.74 -2.69 2.68
N ILE A 162 -6.10 -1.90 1.83
CA ILE A 162 -6.28 -1.91 0.38
C ILE A 162 -4.90 -1.97 -0.26
N GLY A 163 -4.64 -2.93 -1.14
CA GLY A 163 -3.40 -2.96 -1.90
C GLY A 163 -3.48 -2.02 -3.11
N ILE A 164 -2.38 -1.38 -3.45
CA ILE A 164 -2.24 -0.63 -4.71
C ILE A 164 -1.13 -1.29 -5.53
N ALA A 165 -1.46 -1.68 -6.76
CA ALA A 165 -0.52 -2.35 -7.64
C ALA A 165 -0.77 -2.01 -9.12
N HIS A 166 0.25 -2.17 -9.96
CA HIS A 166 0.05 -2.31 -11.40
C HIS A 166 -0.55 -3.68 -11.74
N ASP A 167 -1.19 -3.78 -12.90
CA ASP A 167 -1.72 -5.05 -13.42
C ASP A 167 -0.62 -6.12 -13.58
N CYS A 168 0.59 -5.70 -13.98
CA CYS A 168 1.73 -6.61 -14.18
C CYS A 168 2.26 -7.28 -12.89
N GLN A 169 1.74 -6.87 -11.72
CA GLN A 169 2.10 -7.44 -10.44
C GLN A 169 1.23 -8.64 -10.03
N TYR A 170 0.17 -8.92 -10.78
CA TYR A 170 -0.62 -10.13 -10.62
C TYR A 170 0.16 -11.37 -11.09
N VAL A 171 0.07 -12.45 -10.32
CA VAL A 171 0.54 -13.80 -10.67
C VAL A 171 -0.48 -14.85 -10.25
N GLU A 172 -0.44 -16.05 -10.84
CA GLU A 172 -1.43 -17.09 -10.53
C GLU A 172 -1.40 -17.57 -9.08
N ALA A 173 -0.21 -17.72 -8.51
CA ALA A 173 -0.02 -18.15 -7.13
C ALA A 173 1.30 -17.64 -6.58
N LEU A 174 1.29 -17.15 -5.34
CA LEU A 174 2.48 -16.77 -4.61
C LEU A 174 2.87 -17.86 -3.59
N PRO A 175 4.17 -18.02 -3.28
CA PRO A 175 4.60 -18.75 -2.10
C PRO A 175 4.24 -17.94 -0.85
N VAL A 176 3.25 -18.41 -0.09
CA VAL A 176 2.69 -17.76 1.11
C VAL A 176 3.38 -18.30 2.37
N GLU A 177 3.63 -17.41 3.33
CA GLU A 177 4.11 -17.76 4.66
C GLU A 177 3.01 -17.54 5.70
N ALA A 178 3.06 -18.26 6.83
CA ALA A 178 2.01 -18.21 7.86
C ALA A 178 1.81 -16.83 8.52
N TRP A 179 2.77 -15.91 8.36
CA TRP A 179 2.69 -14.54 8.86
C TRP A 179 2.27 -13.52 7.80
N ASP A 180 2.11 -13.92 6.53
CA ASP A 180 1.66 -13.02 5.48
C ASP A 180 0.16 -12.73 5.66
N ILE A 181 -0.20 -11.45 5.78
CA ILE A 181 -1.60 -11.04 5.91
C ILE A 181 -2.23 -10.84 4.51
N PRO A 182 -3.26 -11.62 4.12
CA PRO A 182 -3.93 -11.39 2.85
C PRO A 182 -4.69 -10.05 2.86
N LEU A 183 -4.87 -9.47 1.68
CA LEU A 183 -5.63 -8.24 1.51
C LEU A 183 -7.04 -8.55 1.01
N PRO A 184 -8.09 -7.95 1.60
CA PRO A 184 -9.47 -8.13 1.14
C PRO A 184 -9.72 -7.44 -0.19
N LYS A 185 -8.86 -6.48 -0.56
CA LYS A 185 -9.01 -5.67 -1.76
C LYS A 185 -7.66 -5.22 -2.31
N ILE A 186 -7.51 -5.26 -3.62
CA ILE A 186 -6.38 -4.68 -4.35
C ILE A 186 -6.93 -3.86 -5.50
N VAL A 187 -6.46 -2.63 -5.64
CA VAL A 187 -6.81 -1.72 -6.73
C VAL A 187 -5.66 -1.70 -7.73
N THR A 188 -6.00 -1.95 -8.99
CA THR A 188 -5.10 -1.88 -10.14
C THR A 188 -5.70 -0.95 -11.19
N PRO A 189 -4.92 -0.42 -12.17
CA PRO A 189 -5.47 0.42 -13.24
C PRO A 189 -6.68 -0.20 -13.95
N SER A 190 -6.62 -1.51 -14.21
CA SER A 190 -7.68 -2.19 -14.96
C SER A 190 -8.93 -2.49 -14.14
N GLN A 191 -8.78 -2.78 -12.84
CA GLN A 191 -9.90 -3.23 -12.00
C GLN A 191 -9.64 -3.20 -10.49
N ILE A 192 -10.72 -3.38 -9.73
CA ILE A 192 -10.71 -3.67 -8.30
C ILE A 192 -10.85 -5.18 -8.10
N TRP A 193 -9.84 -5.79 -7.48
CA TRP A 193 -9.87 -7.17 -7.03
C TRP A 193 -10.41 -7.23 -5.61
N GLN A 194 -11.32 -8.16 -5.32
CA GLN A 194 -11.95 -8.26 -4.01
C GLN A 194 -12.14 -9.73 -3.60
N TRP A 195 -11.88 -10.01 -2.33
CA TRP A 195 -11.99 -11.34 -1.73
C TRP A 195 -12.69 -11.29 -0.39
N GLU A 196 -13.35 -12.38 -0.03
CA GLU A 196 -13.72 -12.66 1.33
C GLU A 196 -12.49 -13.22 2.06
N ILE A 197 -12.09 -12.56 3.14
CA ILE A 197 -10.95 -13.01 3.94
C ILE A 197 -11.48 -13.93 5.04
N GLU A 198 -11.21 -15.22 4.90
CA GLU A 198 -11.36 -16.21 5.97
C GLU A 198 -10.30 -15.91 7.04
N ARG A 199 -10.74 -15.75 8.29
CA ARG A 199 -9.91 -15.35 9.44
C ARG A 199 -9.73 -16.50 10.40
#